data_AF-A0A2R6D523-F1
#
_entry.id   AF-A0A2R6D523-F1
#
_cell.length_a   1.000
_cell.length_b   1.000
_cell.length_c   1.000
_cell.angle_alpha   90.00
_cell.angle_beta   90.00
_cell.angle_gamma   90.00
#
_symmetry.space_group_name_H-M   'P 1'
#
loop_
_entity.id
_entity.type
_entity.pdbx_description
1 polymer ?
#
loop_
_entity_poly.entity_id
_entity_poly.type
_entity_poly.pdbx_seq_one_letter_code
_entity_poly.pdbx_strand_id
1 'polypeptide(L)'
;MYWNESNDLGYNVFRTSYNRIPDLLTRGEYNIVYEVKDADGTAVEDGGSDHVNDGILQLVEYWTDYVNGDTEYLIDGNSVEIDGFVLATNMSPFGRLYMTDGNSDVLRTGDGEGRQTAVQYDQVPNNEFNATERAIRLMWRFAKHEQEDTDVGIGALLSTRLDKENPDPTLTPESPVADYEPRILYKQFEPYNQSWSYL
;
A
#
# COMPACT_ATOMS: atom_id res chain seq x y z
N MET A 1 -16.15 -5.15 3.30
CA MET A 1 -15.02 -5.83 2.65
C MET A 1 -15.59 -6.76 1.61
N TYR A 2 -15.01 -6.74 0.41
CA TYR A 2 -15.48 -7.42 -0.78
C TYR A 2 -14.28 -8.05 -1.48
N TRP A 3 -14.37 -9.33 -1.83
CA TRP A 3 -13.29 -10.05 -2.53
C TRP A 3 -13.56 -10.08 -4.04
N ASN A 4 -12.53 -10.31 -4.85
CA ASN A 4 -12.69 -10.51 -6.30
C ASN A 4 -13.47 -11.78 -6.65
N GLU A 5 -13.43 -12.78 -5.78
CA GLU A 5 -14.17 -14.03 -5.94
C GLU A 5 -14.80 -14.52 -4.63
N SER A 6 -15.80 -15.38 -4.78
CA SER A 6 -16.49 -15.99 -3.65
C SER A 6 -15.54 -16.89 -2.88
N ASN A 7 -15.56 -16.79 -1.56
CA ASN A 7 -14.72 -17.58 -0.67
C ASN A 7 -15.52 -18.21 0.47
N ASP A 8 -14.94 -19.22 1.12
CA ASP A 8 -15.55 -19.95 2.23
C ASP A 8 -15.75 -19.09 3.50
N LEU A 9 -15.21 -17.87 3.51
CA LEU A 9 -15.37 -16.92 4.62
C LEU A 9 -16.68 -16.14 4.54
N GLY A 10 -17.47 -16.32 3.48
CA GLY A 10 -18.80 -15.73 3.33
C GLY A 10 -18.80 -14.23 3.04
N TYR A 11 -17.66 -13.69 2.58
CA TYR A 11 -17.58 -12.28 2.19
C TYR A 11 -18.24 -12.05 0.83
N ASN A 12 -18.84 -10.85 0.67
CA ASN A 12 -19.40 -10.41 -0.61
C ASN A 12 -18.29 -10.21 -1.65
N VAL A 13 -18.68 -10.12 -2.92
CA VAL A 13 -17.76 -9.91 -4.04
C VAL A 13 -17.93 -8.54 -4.67
N PHE A 14 -16.85 -7.99 -5.21
CA PHE A 14 -16.91 -6.87 -6.14
C PHE A 14 -16.54 -7.33 -7.55
N ARG A 15 -16.85 -6.51 -8.55
CA ARG A 15 -16.49 -6.75 -9.95
C ARG A 15 -15.89 -5.50 -10.55
N THR A 16 -15.17 -5.66 -11.64
CA THR A 16 -14.72 -4.56 -12.50
C THR A 16 -15.43 -4.66 -13.85
N SER A 17 -15.57 -3.55 -14.57
CA SER A 17 -16.07 -3.56 -15.97
C SER A 17 -15.12 -4.30 -16.93
N TYR A 18 -13.87 -4.50 -16.52
CA TYR A 18 -12.84 -5.24 -17.25
C TYR A 18 -12.45 -6.56 -16.55
N ASN A 19 -11.70 -7.44 -17.24
CA ASN A 19 -11.36 -8.78 -16.73
C ASN A 19 -10.22 -8.82 -15.70
N ARG A 20 -9.50 -7.70 -15.50
CA ARG A 20 -8.41 -7.64 -14.52
C ARG A 20 -8.97 -7.09 -13.21
N ILE A 21 -8.96 -7.92 -12.17
CA ILE A 21 -9.64 -7.64 -10.90
C ILE A 21 -8.60 -7.70 -9.77
N PRO A 22 -8.39 -6.61 -9.01
CA PRO A 22 -7.58 -6.61 -7.79
C PRO A 22 -8.15 -7.57 -6.74
N ASP A 23 -7.41 -7.91 -5.69
CA ASP A 23 -7.85 -8.94 -4.73
C ASP A 23 -9.01 -8.52 -3.82
N LEU A 24 -9.00 -7.28 -3.34
CA LEU A 24 -9.91 -6.83 -2.29
C LEU A 24 -10.38 -5.39 -2.50
N LEU A 25 -11.62 -5.12 -2.08
CA LEU A 25 -12.17 -3.78 -1.95
C LEU A 25 -12.79 -3.60 -0.55
N THR A 26 -12.47 -2.50 0.12
CA THR A 26 -13.13 -2.08 1.36
C THR A 26 -14.04 -0.89 1.10
N ARG A 27 -15.11 -0.78 1.90
CA ARG A 27 -15.99 0.39 1.93
C ARG A 27 -16.04 0.93 3.35
N GLY A 28 -16.00 2.24 3.48
CA GLY A 28 -16.01 2.92 4.77
C GLY A 28 -16.01 4.43 4.58
N GLU A 29 -15.22 5.11 5.40
CA GLU A 29 -14.90 6.53 5.18
C GLU A 29 -14.19 6.74 3.83
N TYR A 30 -13.34 5.79 3.45
CA TYR A 30 -12.71 5.69 2.14
C TYR A 30 -12.97 4.31 1.54
N ASN A 31 -13.23 4.26 0.24
CA ASN A 31 -13.34 3.05 -0.56
C ASN A 31 -11.95 2.73 -1.13
N ILE A 32 -11.31 1.68 -0.60
CA ILE A 32 -9.93 1.34 -0.94
C ILE A 32 -9.89 0.01 -1.67
N VAL A 33 -9.13 -0.03 -2.76
CA VAL A 33 -8.80 -1.23 -3.52
C VAL A 33 -7.43 -1.73 -3.09
N TYR A 34 -7.31 -3.04 -2.89
CA TYR A 34 -6.06 -3.67 -2.51
C TYR A 34 -5.64 -4.73 -3.52
N GLU A 35 -4.35 -4.70 -3.84
CA GLU A 35 -3.63 -5.83 -4.40
C GLU A 35 -2.83 -6.48 -3.26
N VAL A 36 -2.94 -7.80 -3.10
CA VAL A 36 -2.36 -8.54 -1.99
C VAL A 36 -1.31 -9.50 -2.52
N LYS A 37 -0.07 -9.37 -2.05
CA LYS A 37 1.05 -10.25 -2.44
C LYS A 37 1.65 -10.97 -1.24
N ASP A 38 2.16 -12.16 -1.49
CA ASP A 38 3.02 -12.84 -0.54
C ASP A 38 4.48 -12.40 -0.75
N ALA A 39 5.10 -11.88 0.30
CA ALA A 39 6.47 -11.42 0.29
C ALA A 39 7.46 -12.39 0.96
N ASP A 40 7.00 -13.49 1.58
CA ASP A 40 7.87 -14.41 2.34
C ASP A 40 8.46 -15.56 1.51
N GLY A 41 8.04 -15.72 0.26
CA GLY A 41 8.58 -16.72 -0.66
C GLY A 41 8.39 -18.17 -0.19
N THR A 42 7.51 -18.42 0.78
CA THR A 42 7.23 -19.79 1.28
C THR A 42 6.40 -20.60 0.27
N ALA A 43 5.86 -19.95 -0.77
CA ALA A 43 5.41 -20.60 -1.99
C ALA A 43 6.63 -21.19 -2.71
N VAL A 44 6.69 -22.53 -2.70
CA VAL A 44 7.81 -23.46 -2.94
C VAL A 44 8.72 -23.21 -4.17
N GLU A 45 8.47 -22.22 -5.03
CA GLU A 45 9.27 -22.00 -6.25
C GLU A 45 9.65 -20.55 -6.65
N ASP A 46 9.17 -19.45 -6.03
CA ASP A 46 9.38 -18.11 -6.62
C ASP A 46 9.79 -16.98 -5.67
N GLY A 47 10.58 -16.04 -6.21
CA GLY A 47 11.28 -14.97 -5.49
C GLY A 47 10.35 -13.99 -4.79
N GLY A 48 10.20 -14.11 -3.47
CA GLY A 48 9.27 -13.30 -2.66
C GLY A 48 9.29 -11.78 -2.94
N SER A 49 10.45 -11.18 -3.26
CA SER A 49 10.53 -9.76 -3.65
C SER A 49 9.97 -9.46 -5.04
N ASP A 50 10.01 -10.42 -5.96
CA ASP A 50 9.50 -10.28 -7.33
C ASP A 50 7.98 -10.19 -7.32
N HIS A 51 7.29 -10.96 -6.47
CA HIS A 51 5.84 -10.84 -6.29
C HIS A 51 5.42 -9.44 -5.82
N VAL A 52 6.20 -8.82 -4.93
CA VAL A 52 5.96 -7.44 -4.50
C VAL A 52 6.13 -6.48 -5.68
N ASN A 53 7.18 -6.66 -6.50
CA ASN A 53 7.43 -5.82 -7.67
C ASN A 53 6.33 -5.98 -8.74
N ASP A 54 5.87 -7.21 -8.99
CA ASP A 54 4.73 -7.47 -9.87
C ASP A 54 3.45 -6.82 -9.33
N GLY A 55 3.24 -6.89 -8.01
CA GLY A 55 2.13 -6.21 -7.34
C GLY A 55 2.18 -4.69 -7.51
N ILE A 56 3.36 -4.07 -7.47
CA ILE A 56 3.52 -2.64 -7.76
C ILE A 56 3.07 -2.31 -9.19
N LEU A 57 3.52 -3.10 -10.18
CA LEU A 57 3.16 -2.89 -11.58
C LEU A 57 1.65 -3.04 -11.78
N GLN A 58 1.05 -4.10 -11.24
CA GLN A 58 -0.39 -4.34 -11.30
C GLN A 58 -1.17 -3.21 -10.63
N LEU A 59 -0.75 -2.75 -9.45
CA LEU A 59 -1.41 -1.67 -8.75
C LEU A 59 -1.40 -0.35 -9.54
N VAL A 60 -0.27 -0.01 -10.15
CA VAL A 60 -0.17 1.17 -11.03
C VAL A 60 -1.10 1.04 -12.22
N GLU A 61 -1.16 -0.14 -12.86
CA GLU A 61 -2.08 -0.38 -13.98
C GLU A 61 -3.55 -0.24 -13.55
N TYR A 62 -3.96 -0.82 -12.42
CA TYR A 62 -5.32 -0.68 -11.89
C TYR A 62 -5.69 0.77 -11.59
N TRP A 63 -4.76 1.49 -10.96
CA TRP A 63 -4.93 2.90 -10.66
C TRP A 63 -5.09 3.70 -11.96
N THR A 64 -4.19 3.51 -12.94
CA THR A 64 -4.22 4.20 -14.24
C THR A 64 -5.52 3.93 -15.00
N ASP A 65 -5.94 2.66 -15.08
CA ASP A 65 -7.17 2.28 -15.76
C ASP A 65 -8.41 2.92 -15.10
N TYR A 66 -8.43 3.03 -13.77
CA TYR A 66 -9.53 3.68 -13.06
C TYR A 66 -9.55 5.20 -13.28
N VAL A 67 -8.42 5.88 -13.10
CA VAL A 67 -8.35 7.34 -13.17
C VAL A 67 -8.54 7.89 -14.59
N ASN A 68 -8.25 7.08 -15.62
CA ASN A 68 -8.55 7.38 -17.02
C ASN A 68 -10.01 7.08 -17.40
N GLY A 69 -10.78 6.43 -16.53
CA GLY A 69 -12.16 6.02 -16.80
C GLY A 69 -12.29 4.76 -17.67
N ASP A 70 -11.21 4.00 -17.84
CA ASP A 70 -11.19 2.75 -18.61
C ASP A 70 -11.80 1.57 -17.82
N THR A 71 -11.79 1.65 -16.48
CA THR A 71 -12.36 0.62 -15.59
C THR A 71 -13.30 1.21 -14.53
N GLU A 72 -14.47 0.59 -14.37
CA GLU A 72 -15.43 0.87 -13.29
C GLU A 72 -15.40 -0.26 -12.25
N TYR A 73 -15.59 0.09 -10.97
CA TYR A 73 -15.71 -0.86 -9.87
C TYR A 73 -17.16 -0.99 -9.43
N LEU A 74 -17.64 -2.22 -9.29
CA LEU A 74 -19.06 -2.55 -9.15
C LEU A 74 -19.30 -3.42 -7.92
N ILE A 75 -20.32 -3.06 -7.13
CA ILE A 75 -20.87 -3.90 -6.06
C ILE A 75 -22.36 -4.02 -6.29
N ASP A 76 -22.84 -5.26 -6.36
CA ASP A 76 -24.23 -5.58 -6.69
C ASP A 76 -24.72 -4.87 -7.97
N GLY A 77 -23.82 -4.70 -8.95
CA GLY A 77 -24.07 -4.04 -10.22
C GLY A 77 -24.10 -2.50 -10.17
N ASN A 78 -23.83 -1.89 -9.01
CA ASN A 78 -23.78 -0.43 -8.86
C ASN A 78 -22.33 0.04 -8.83
N SER A 79 -22.04 1.14 -9.53
CA SER A 79 -20.71 1.75 -9.55
C SER A 79 -20.32 2.30 -8.18
N VAL A 80 -19.03 2.18 -7.86
CA VAL A 80 -18.43 2.60 -6.59
C VAL A 80 -17.24 3.48 -6.91
N GLU A 81 -17.24 4.69 -6.35
CA GLU A 81 -16.08 5.58 -6.41
C GLU A 81 -14.96 5.03 -5.52
N ILE A 82 -13.75 4.98 -6.06
CA ILE A 82 -12.54 4.51 -5.39
C ILE A 82 -11.70 5.72 -4.97
N ASP A 83 -11.34 5.75 -3.70
CA ASP A 83 -10.52 6.81 -3.10
C ASP A 83 -9.02 6.48 -3.14
N GLY A 84 -8.67 5.19 -3.25
CA GLY A 84 -7.26 4.82 -3.34
C GLY A 84 -6.99 3.36 -3.63
N PHE A 85 -5.77 3.13 -4.11
CA PHE A 85 -5.20 1.84 -4.51
C PHE A 85 -3.99 1.53 -3.64
N VAL A 86 -3.97 0.34 -3.05
CA VAL A 86 -3.02 0.01 -1.99
C VAL A 86 -2.41 -1.37 -2.20
N LEU A 87 -1.08 -1.46 -2.19
CA LEU A 87 -0.38 -2.73 -2.12
C LEU A 87 -0.31 -3.21 -0.67
N ALA A 88 -0.74 -4.44 -0.42
CA ALA A 88 -0.62 -5.10 0.86
C ALA A 88 0.18 -6.39 0.73
N THR A 89 0.91 -6.75 1.78
CA THR A 89 1.62 -8.03 1.86
C THR A 89 1.44 -8.68 3.21
N ASN A 90 1.83 -9.94 3.35
CA ASN A 90 2.00 -10.58 4.66
C ASN A 90 3.04 -9.87 5.57
N MET A 91 3.84 -8.95 5.03
CA MET A 91 4.75 -8.11 5.80
C MET A 91 4.13 -6.77 6.27
N SER A 92 2.96 -6.40 5.76
CA SER A 92 2.26 -5.15 6.11
C SER A 92 2.08 -4.93 7.62
N PRO A 93 1.73 -5.97 8.44
CA PRO A 93 1.64 -5.82 9.90
C PRO A 93 2.96 -5.40 10.57
N PHE A 94 4.10 -5.66 9.92
CA PHE A 94 5.43 -5.28 10.37
C PHE A 94 5.89 -3.92 9.85
N GLY A 95 5.03 -3.22 9.10
CA GLY A 95 5.31 -1.89 8.56
C GLY A 95 6.18 -1.90 7.30
N ARG A 96 6.18 -3.00 6.55
CA ARG A 96 6.99 -3.14 5.33
C ARG A 96 6.29 -3.95 4.25
N LEU A 97 6.71 -3.78 3.01
CA LEU A 97 6.25 -4.58 1.87
C LEU A 97 7.15 -5.80 1.62
N TYR A 98 8.44 -5.70 1.94
CA TYR A 98 9.43 -6.72 1.61
C TYR A 98 9.85 -7.50 2.86
N MET A 99 10.19 -8.78 2.68
CA MET A 99 10.84 -9.57 3.71
C MET A 99 12.30 -9.12 3.91
N THR A 100 12.76 -9.14 5.15
CA THR A 100 14.15 -8.80 5.54
C THR A 100 15.06 -10.01 5.50
N ASP A 101 15.11 -10.72 4.37
CA ASP A 101 16.15 -11.73 4.18
C ASP A 101 17.49 -11.03 3.87
N GLY A 102 18.31 -10.91 4.92
CA GLY A 102 19.57 -10.15 4.86
C GLY A 102 19.37 -8.64 4.97
N ASN A 103 20.17 -7.86 4.23
CA ASN A 103 20.13 -6.38 4.22
C ASN A 103 19.20 -5.81 3.11
N SER A 104 18.22 -6.57 2.64
CA SER A 104 17.35 -6.21 1.50
C SER A 104 16.45 -5.01 1.80
N ASP A 105 15.83 -4.99 2.98
CA ASP A 105 14.96 -3.89 3.43
C ASP A 105 15.39 -3.40 4.82
N VAL A 106 16.39 -2.52 4.85
CA VAL A 106 16.96 -2.01 6.10
C VAL A 106 16.07 -0.91 6.69
N LEU A 107 15.73 -1.05 7.96
CA LEU A 107 15.05 -0.02 8.74
C LEU A 107 15.95 1.21 8.86
N ARG A 108 15.45 2.36 8.42
CA ARG A 108 16.06 3.67 8.70
C ARG A 108 15.40 4.28 9.93
N THR A 109 16.19 4.41 10.99
CA THR A 109 15.88 5.25 12.14
C THR A 109 16.36 6.68 11.83
N GLY A 110 15.52 7.68 12.08
CA GLY A 110 15.74 9.04 11.59
C GLY A 110 16.77 9.86 12.38
N ASP A 111 17.89 10.22 11.74
CA ASP A 111 18.90 11.13 12.31
C ASP A 111 18.95 12.52 11.62
N GLY A 112 18.12 12.77 10.60
CA GLY A 112 18.16 14.03 9.82
C GLY A 112 17.06 15.03 10.19
N GLU A 113 17.41 16.32 10.36
CA GLU A 113 16.48 17.41 10.73
C GLU A 113 15.25 17.52 9.80
N GLY A 114 15.43 17.33 8.49
CA GLY A 114 14.32 17.38 7.52
C GLY A 114 13.31 16.24 7.71
N ARG A 115 13.79 15.03 8.05
CA ARG A 115 12.91 13.90 8.36
C ARG A 115 12.18 14.13 9.68
N GLN A 116 12.88 14.61 10.71
CA GLN A 116 12.25 14.93 12.00
C GLN A 116 11.13 15.95 11.83
N THR A 117 11.32 16.95 10.97
CA THR A 117 10.28 17.93 10.62
C THR A 117 9.09 17.24 9.93
N ALA A 118 9.33 16.40 8.92
CA ALA A 118 8.26 15.68 8.23
C ALA A 118 7.46 14.75 9.15
N VAL A 119 8.14 14.08 10.11
CA VAL A 119 7.50 13.27 11.16
C VAL A 119 6.64 14.14 12.08
N GLN A 120 7.13 15.31 12.51
CA GLN A 120 6.39 16.24 13.37
C GLN A 120 5.08 16.75 12.73
N TYR A 121 5.02 16.81 11.40
CA TYR A 121 3.83 17.22 10.65
C TYR A 121 3.01 16.03 10.12
N ASP A 122 3.21 14.82 10.66
CA ASP A 122 2.52 13.59 10.27
C ASP A 122 2.61 13.25 8.77
N GLN A 123 3.67 13.72 8.09
CA GLN A 123 3.84 13.57 6.65
C GLN A 123 4.48 12.22 6.28
N VAL A 124 5.29 11.66 7.18
CA VAL A 124 5.93 10.35 7.06
C VAL A 124 6.00 9.69 8.45
N PRO A 125 6.00 8.36 8.53
CA PRO A 125 6.18 7.68 9.80
C PRO A 125 7.58 7.88 10.36
N ASN A 126 7.73 7.72 11.68
CA ASN A 126 9.01 7.95 12.36
C ASN A 126 10.13 7.06 11.77
N ASN A 127 9.84 5.78 11.59
CA ASN A 127 10.73 4.81 10.96
C ASN A 127 10.20 4.38 9.60
N GLU A 128 11.09 4.11 8.65
CA GLU A 128 10.73 3.55 7.34
C GLU A 128 11.73 2.47 6.93
N PHE A 129 11.22 1.43 6.30
CA PHE A 129 12.01 0.40 5.66
C PHE A 129 12.42 0.88 4.26
N ASN A 130 13.72 0.87 3.94
CA ASN A 130 14.29 1.52 2.76
C ASN A 130 13.72 1.05 1.41
N ALA A 131 13.57 -0.26 1.19
CA ALA A 131 12.99 -0.80 -0.04
C ALA A 131 11.49 -0.47 -0.12
N THR A 132 10.78 -0.65 1.00
CA THR A 132 9.37 -0.27 1.14
C THR A 132 9.14 1.22 0.81
N GLU A 133 9.92 2.11 1.40
CA GLU A 133 9.89 3.56 1.18
C GLU A 133 10.12 3.90 -0.29
N ARG A 134 11.13 3.29 -0.93
CA ARG A 134 11.42 3.52 -2.34
C ARG A 134 10.29 3.05 -3.25
N ALA A 135 9.71 1.89 -2.98
CA ALA A 135 8.56 1.37 -3.73
C ALA A 135 7.38 2.34 -3.66
N ILE A 136 7.02 2.79 -2.47
CA ILE A 136 5.95 3.77 -2.26
C ILE A 136 6.24 5.07 -3.00
N ARG A 137 7.46 5.62 -2.84
CA ARG A 137 7.84 6.87 -3.52
C ARG A 137 7.87 6.74 -5.04
N LEU A 138 8.20 5.57 -5.58
CA LEU A 138 8.12 5.31 -7.02
C LEU A 138 6.67 5.27 -7.50
N MET A 139 5.78 4.55 -6.80
CA MET A 139 4.34 4.56 -7.11
C MET A 139 3.78 5.98 -7.13
N TRP A 140 4.15 6.81 -6.16
CA TRP A 140 3.74 8.22 -6.12
C TRP A 140 4.30 9.05 -7.27
N ARG A 141 5.53 8.78 -7.70
CA ARG A 141 6.13 9.46 -8.86
C ARG A 141 5.45 9.05 -10.15
N PHE A 142 5.07 7.78 -10.30
CA PHE A 142 4.27 7.33 -11.44
C PHE A 142 2.90 8.00 -11.46
N ALA A 143 2.15 7.93 -10.36
CA ALA A 143 0.84 8.60 -10.28
C ALA A 143 0.94 10.10 -10.59
N LYS A 144 1.95 10.78 -10.03
CA LYS A 144 2.19 12.19 -10.33
C LYS A 144 2.51 12.44 -11.82
N HIS A 145 3.26 11.54 -12.46
CA HIS A 145 3.64 11.68 -13.85
C HIS A 145 2.47 11.46 -14.80
N GLU A 146 1.64 10.46 -14.50
CA GLU A 146 0.49 10.08 -15.33
C GLU A 146 -0.66 11.09 -15.17
N GLN A 147 -1.01 11.46 -13.93
CA GLN A 147 -2.13 12.37 -13.66
C GLN A 147 -1.90 13.16 -12.37
N GLU A 148 -1.29 14.34 -12.47
CA GLU A 148 -0.93 15.16 -11.30
C GLU A 148 -2.14 15.66 -10.50
N ASP A 149 -3.31 15.81 -11.14
CA ASP A 149 -4.50 16.45 -10.57
C ASP A 149 -5.58 15.46 -10.06
N THR A 150 -5.29 14.15 -10.02
CA THR A 150 -6.26 13.14 -9.57
C THR A 150 -6.38 13.05 -8.05
N ASP A 151 -7.60 13.06 -7.51
CA ASP A 151 -7.85 12.91 -6.09
C ASP A 151 -7.69 11.45 -5.57
N VAL A 152 -7.46 10.50 -6.48
CA VAL A 152 -7.35 9.06 -6.18
C VAL A 152 -5.94 8.69 -5.72
N GLY A 153 -5.88 8.11 -4.52
CA GLY A 153 -4.65 7.68 -3.88
C GLY A 153 -3.96 6.48 -4.51
N ILE A 154 -2.62 6.42 -4.43
CA ILE A 154 -1.84 5.18 -4.60
C ILE A 154 -0.82 5.01 -3.48
N GLY A 155 -0.65 3.78 -2.97
CA GLY A 155 0.24 3.56 -1.83
C GLY A 155 0.33 2.13 -1.33
N ALA A 156 0.59 1.98 -0.04
CA ALA A 156 0.82 0.70 0.62
C ALA A 156 0.11 0.60 1.97
N LEU A 157 -0.31 -0.62 2.32
CA LEU A 157 -0.81 -0.96 3.63
C LEU A 157 0.38 -1.28 4.53
N LEU A 158 0.56 -0.47 5.57
CA LEU A 158 1.61 -0.61 6.56
C LEU A 158 0.98 -0.71 7.96
N SER A 159 1.76 -0.44 9.00
CA SER A 159 1.38 -0.66 10.40
C SER A 159 1.88 0.49 11.27
N THR A 160 1.10 0.86 12.28
CA THR A 160 1.49 1.87 13.30
C THR A 160 2.73 1.47 14.10
N ARG A 161 3.23 0.24 13.90
CA ARG A 161 4.55 -0.18 14.38
C ARG A 161 5.68 0.77 13.98
N LEU A 162 5.58 1.39 12.80
CA LEU A 162 6.58 2.34 12.32
C LEU A 162 6.70 3.59 13.21
N ASP A 163 5.70 3.87 14.04
CA ASP A 163 5.67 5.02 14.93
C ASP A 163 6.30 4.74 16.31
N LYS A 164 6.69 3.48 16.59
CA LYS A 164 7.36 3.13 17.85
C LYS A 164 8.77 3.69 17.94
N GLU A 165 9.19 3.96 19.18
CA GLU A 165 10.59 4.19 19.52
C GLU A 165 11.32 2.82 19.46
N ASN A 166 12.24 2.65 18.51
CA ASN A 166 13.02 1.42 18.26
C ASN A 166 12.19 0.16 17.92
N PRO A 167 11.48 0.12 16.78
CA PRO A 167 10.79 -1.10 16.36
C PRO A 167 11.80 -2.20 16.00
N ASP A 168 11.54 -3.43 16.44
CA ASP A 168 12.40 -4.58 16.11
C ASP A 168 12.31 -4.87 14.59
N PRO A 169 13.38 -4.70 13.81
CA PRO A 169 13.32 -4.92 12.37
C PRO A 169 13.31 -6.41 11.98
N THR A 170 13.51 -7.32 12.93
CA THR A 170 13.68 -8.76 12.66
C THR A 170 12.40 -9.57 12.82
N LEU A 171 11.30 -8.97 13.30
CA LEU A 171 10.04 -9.71 13.44
C LEU A 171 9.47 -10.10 12.06
N THR A 172 9.00 -11.34 11.97
CA THR A 172 8.44 -12.01 10.79
C THR A 172 7.08 -12.64 11.13
N PRO A 173 6.31 -13.17 10.16
CA PRO A 173 4.92 -13.62 10.33
C PRO A 173 4.65 -14.62 11.48
N GLU A 174 5.65 -15.32 12.02
CA GLU A 174 5.49 -16.19 13.20
C GLU A 174 5.27 -15.41 14.52
N SER A 175 5.53 -14.10 14.54
CA SER A 175 5.29 -13.26 15.71
C SER A 175 3.86 -12.72 15.71
N PRO A 176 3.07 -12.89 16.79
CA PRO A 176 1.72 -12.34 16.85
C PRO A 176 1.76 -10.81 16.77
N VAL A 177 1.12 -10.22 15.76
CA VAL A 177 1.15 -8.78 15.46
C VAL A 177 -0.12 -8.06 15.95
N ALA A 178 -0.86 -8.65 16.88
CA ALA A 178 -2.20 -8.21 17.30
C ALA A 178 -2.26 -6.81 17.95
N ASP A 179 -1.10 -6.20 18.26
CA ASP A 179 -1.01 -4.93 18.98
C ASP A 179 -0.90 -3.70 18.07
N TYR A 180 -0.93 -3.86 16.75
CA TYR A 180 -0.72 -2.75 15.81
C TYR A 180 -1.88 -2.57 14.84
N GLU A 181 -2.18 -1.31 14.56
CA GLU A 181 -3.25 -0.93 13.67
C GLU A 181 -2.71 -0.80 12.23
N PRO A 182 -3.46 -1.26 11.22
CA PRO A 182 -3.11 -1.02 9.83
C PRO A 182 -3.13 0.48 9.53
N ARG A 183 -2.11 0.97 8.82
CA ARG A 183 -2.02 2.36 8.35
C ARG A 183 -1.79 2.36 6.85
N ILE A 184 -2.68 3.02 6.11
CA ILE A 184 -2.48 3.20 4.67
C ILE A 184 -1.60 4.44 4.47
N LEU A 185 -0.47 4.26 3.80
CA LEU A 185 0.39 5.36 3.39
C LEU A 185 0.20 5.55 1.88
N TYR A 186 -0.54 6.59 1.50
CA TYR A 186 -0.78 6.95 0.10
C TYR A 186 -0.79 8.47 -0.07
N LYS A 187 -0.54 8.92 -1.30
CA LYS A 187 -0.62 10.34 -1.65
C LYS A 187 -2.02 10.66 -2.17
N GLN A 188 -2.73 11.56 -1.50
CA GLN A 188 -3.96 12.21 -1.99
C GLN A 188 -3.57 13.55 -2.64
N PHE A 189 -4.04 13.88 -3.86
CA PHE A 189 -3.52 15.05 -4.62
C PHE A 189 -4.31 16.37 -4.47
N GLU A 190 -5.36 16.48 -3.66
CA GLU A 190 -6.02 17.77 -3.32
C GLU A 190 -6.32 17.84 -1.80
N PRO A 191 -6.26 19.02 -1.16
CA PRO A 191 -5.04 19.46 -0.50
C PRO A 191 -5.22 19.50 1.02
N TYR A 192 -4.51 18.64 1.74
CA TYR A 192 -3.83 19.17 2.92
C TYR A 192 -2.68 20.04 2.41
N ASN A 193 -2.59 21.24 2.95
CA ASN A 193 -1.61 22.28 2.61
C ASN A 193 -0.18 21.79 2.92
N GLN A 194 0.35 20.86 2.12
CA GLN A 194 1.67 20.28 2.26
C GLN A 194 2.48 20.71 1.03
N SER A 195 3.21 21.82 1.18
CA SER A 195 4.19 22.24 0.18
C SER A 195 5.34 21.23 0.18
N TRP A 196 5.36 20.33 -0.80
CA TRP A 196 6.47 19.41 -1.07
C TRP A 196 7.62 20.09 -1.83
N SER A 197 7.96 21.33 -1.49
CA SER A 197 8.97 22.10 -2.21
C SER A 197 10.41 21.69 -1.91
N TYR A 198 10.67 20.73 -1.01
CA TYR A 198 12.02 20.28 -0.70
C TYR A 198 12.07 18.78 -0.33
N LEU A 199 12.12 17.91 -1.34
CA LEU A 199 12.79 16.62 -1.31
C LEU A 199 13.50 16.39 -2.64
#